data_AF-A0A0Q5I2V3-F1
#
_entry.id   AF-A0A0Q5I2V3-F1
#
_cell.length_a   1.000
_cell.length_b   1.000
_cell.length_c   1.000
_cell.angle_alpha   90.00
_cell.angle_beta   90.00
_cell.angle_gamma   90.00
#
_symmetry.space_group_name_H-M   'P 1'
#
loop_
_entity.id
_entity.type
_entity.pdbx_description
1 polymer ?
#
loop_
_entity_poly.entity_id
_entity_poly.type
_entity_poly.pdbx_seq_one_letter_code
_entity_poly.pdbx_strand_id
1 'polypeptide(L)' 'MTSSAALPPDLARQLEALGGQLVWRIGKDELSDNVVVRLGYASATPRFSHLPRLRSAGDQELQDAVENGRLVIEWVD' A
#
# COMPACT_ATOMS: atom_id res chain seq x y z
N MET A 1 13.48 -13.54 -8.60
CA MET A 1 12.12 -14.09 -8.79
C MET A 1 11.81 -15.01 -7.62
N THR A 2 11.27 -14.47 -6.53
CA THR A 2 10.76 -15.30 -5.42
C THR A 2 9.51 -16.01 -5.91
N SER A 3 9.57 -17.34 -6.03
CA SER A 3 8.41 -18.18 -6.30
C SER A 3 7.39 -17.93 -5.18
N SER A 4 6.23 -17.37 -5.53
CA SER A 4 5.12 -17.23 -4.60
C SER A 4 4.57 -18.64 -4.33
N ALA A 5 4.93 -19.23 -3.20
CA ALA A 5 4.28 -20.44 -2.74
C ALA A 5 2.79 -20.14 -2.59
N ALA A 6 1.93 -21.02 -3.10
CA ALA A 6 0.49 -20.84 -2.98
C ALA A 6 0.10 -20.73 -1.50
N LEU A 7 -0.53 -19.61 -1.13
CA LEU A 7 -1.00 -19.38 0.23
C LEU A 7 -2.07 -20.42 0.59
N PRO A 8 -2.08 -20.96 1.82
CA PRO A 8 -3.18 -21.79 2.31
C PRO A 8 -4.53 -21.08 2.11
N PRO A 9 -5.59 -21.78 1.65
CA PRO A 9 -6.87 -21.14 1.33
C PRO A 9 -7.49 -20.35 2.49
N ASP A 10 -7.37 -20.85 3.72
CA ASP A 10 -7.85 -20.17 4.92
C ASP A 10 -7.09 -18.87 5.19
N LEU A 11 -5.75 -18.89 5.05
CA LEU A 11 -4.93 -17.71 5.21
C LEU A 11 -5.24 -16.67 4.14
N ALA A 12 -5.41 -17.09 2.88
CA ALA A 12 -5.81 -16.19 1.80
C ALA A 12 -7.15 -15.49 2.12
N ARG A 13 -8.16 -16.24 2.58
CA ARG A 13 -9.45 -15.67 2.99
C ARG A 13 -9.33 -14.69 4.17
N GLN A 14 -8.48 -15.00 5.15
CA GLN A 14 -8.25 -14.12 6.30
C GLN A 14 -7.55 -12.82 5.90
N LEU A 15 -6.56 -12.89 5.00
CA LEU A 15 -5.84 -11.72 4.50
C LEU A 15 -6.75 -10.84 3.63
N GLU A 16 -7.60 -11.41 2.78
CA GLU A 16 -8.62 -10.68 2.02
C GLU A 16 -9.62 -9.98 2.95
N ALA A 17 -10.12 -10.69 3.97
CA ALA A 17 -11.02 -10.12 4.96
C ALA A 17 -10.37 -8.98 5.75
N LEU A 18 -9.09 -9.12 6.13
CA LEU A 18 -8.32 -8.08 6.79
C LEU A 18 -8.10 -6.88 5.86
N GLY A 19 -7.69 -7.13 4.62
CA GLY A 19 -7.43 -6.09 3.61
C GLY A 19 -8.65 -5.21 3.37
N GLY A 20 -9.85 -5.80 3.36
CA GLY A 20 -11.13 -5.07 3.25
C GLY A 20 -11.48 -4.20 4.46
N GLN A 21 -10.82 -4.38 5.61
CA GLN A 21 -11.02 -3.57 6.83
C GLN A 21 -9.96 -2.49 7.01
N LEU A 22 -8.90 -2.50 6.21
CA LEU A 22 -7.83 -1.50 6.25
C LEU A 22 -8.20 -0.26 5.44
N VAL A 23 -7.67 0.88 5.87
CA VAL A 23 -7.65 2.11 5.09
C VAL A 23 -6.41 2.09 4.22
N TRP A 24 -6.61 2.32 2.92
CA TRP A 24 -5.55 2.35 1.91
C TRP A 24 -5.43 3.76 1.34
N ARG A 25 -4.21 4.29 1.29
CA ARG A 25 -3.88 5.50 0.52
C ARG A 25 -2.67 5.22 -0.33
N ILE A 26 -2.80 5.47 -1.63
CA ILE A 26 -1.75 5.24 -2.62
C ILE A 26 -1.45 6.57 -3.30
N GLY A 27 -0.18 6.87 -3.49
CA GLY A 27 0.24 8.00 -4.29
C GLY A 27 1.75 8.13 -4.37
N LYS A 28 2.21 9.04 -5.21
CA LYS A 28 3.63 9.31 -5.41
C LYS A 28 4.14 10.28 -4.35
N ASP A 29 5.32 10.01 -3.82
CA ASP A 29 6.02 10.95 -2.97
C ASP A 29 6.35 12.27 -3.73
N GLU A 30 6.41 13.38 -3.01
CA GLU A 30 6.66 14.69 -3.63
C GLU A 30 8.14 14.89 -4.00
N LEU A 31 9.05 14.29 -3.23
CA LEU A 31 10.48 14.52 -3.33
C LEU A 31 11.24 13.37 -3.99
N SER A 32 10.58 12.22 -4.18
CA SER A 32 11.16 11.04 -4.81
C SER A 32 10.25 10.45 -5.89
N ASP A 33 10.80 9.50 -6.64
CA ASP A 33 10.05 8.69 -7.60
C ASP A 33 9.40 7.46 -6.94
N ASN A 34 9.27 7.45 -5.62
CA ASN A 34 8.63 6.35 -4.92
C ASN A 34 7.11 6.45 -5.00
N VAL A 35 6.47 5.30 -5.18
CA VAL A 35 5.03 5.16 -4.97
C VAL A 35 4.83 4.59 -3.57
N VAL A 36 4.10 5.33 -2.75
CA VAL A 36 3.87 5.00 -1.35
C VAL A 36 2.47 4.44 -1.18
N VAL A 37 2.37 3.30 -0.50
CA VAL A 37 1.12 2.67 -0.07
C VAL A 37 1.04 2.76 1.44
N ARG A 38 0.16 3.61 1.96
CA ARG A 38 -0.13 3.74 3.39
C ARG A 38 -1.31 2.86 3.78
N LEU A 39 -1.11 2.07 4.81
CA LEU A 39 -2.04 1.11 5.37
C LEU A 39 -2.29 1.41 6.84
N GLY A 40 -3.51 1.24 7.32
CA GLY A 40 -3.80 1.34 8.74
C GLY A 40 -5.21 0.88 9.05
N TYR A 41 -5.49 0.60 10.32
CA TYR A 41 -6.86 0.31 10.74
C TYR A 41 -7.76 1.54 10.54
N ALA A 42 -9.08 1.32 10.40
CA ALA A 42 -10.04 2.42 10.31
C ALA A 42 -9.94 3.41 11.49
N SER A 43 -9.56 2.95 12.68
CA SER A 43 -9.29 3.79 13.85
C SER A 43 -8.13 4.77 13.66
N ALA A 44 -7.19 4.49 12.76
CA ALA A 44 -6.05 5.34 12.46
C ALA A 44 -6.36 6.46 11.44
N THR A 45 -7.59 6.50 10.88
CA THR A 45 -7.99 7.47 9.84
C THR A 45 -7.57 8.93 10.14
N PRO A 46 -7.73 9.48 11.37
CA PRO A 46 -7.33 10.85 11.67
C PRO A 46 -5.82 11.12 11.53
N ARG A 47 -4.97 10.09 11.57
CA ARG A 47 -3.52 10.24 11.46
C ARG A 47 -3.06 10.39 10.01
N PHE A 48 -3.78 9.80 9.05
CA PHE A 48 -3.46 9.94 7.62
C PHE A 48 -3.44 11.41 7.16
N SER A 49 -4.28 12.27 7.74
CA SER A 49 -4.32 13.70 7.39
C SER A 49 -3.12 14.49 7.92
N HIS A 50 -2.38 13.96 8.88
CA HIS A 50 -1.17 14.59 9.43
C HIS A 50 0.11 14.16 8.69
N LEU A 51 0.02 13.18 7.80
CA LEU A 51 1.16 12.71 7.01
C LEU A 51 1.40 13.62 5.79
N PRO A 52 2.65 13.68 5.27
CA PRO A 52 2.96 14.40 4.04
C PRO A 52 2.03 13.97 2.89
N ARG A 53 1.55 14.92 2.09
CA ARG A 53 0.63 14.60 1.00
C ARG A 53 1.35 13.77 -0.07
N LEU A 54 0.60 12.84 -0.65
CA LEU A 54 1.04 12.10 -1.82
C LEU A 54 0.38 12.73 -3.05
N ARG A 55 1.14 12.84 -4.14
CA ARG A 55 0.58 13.19 -5.44
C ARG A 55 -0.20 12.00 -5.99
N SER A 56 -1.18 12.28 -6.84
CA SER A 56 -1.88 11.22 -7.56
C SER A 56 -0.89 10.41 -8.42
N ALA A 57 -0.90 9.09 -8.24
CA ALA A 57 -0.20 8.15 -9.10
C ALA A 57 -1.26 7.40 -9.92
N GLY A 58 -1.01 7.21 -11.22
CA GLY A 58 -1.86 6.38 -12.08
C GLY A 58 -1.42 4.92 -12.07
N ASP A 59 -2.25 4.04 -12.62
CA ASP A 59 -2.01 2.59 -12.64
C ASP A 59 -0.68 2.22 -13.29
N GLN A 60 -0.30 2.90 -14.39
CA GLN A 60 0.99 2.66 -15.05
C GLN A 60 2.17 3.03 -14.14
N GLU A 61 2.10 4.16 -13.44
CA GLU A 61 3.18 4.59 -12.56
C GLU A 61 3.30 3.66 -11.34
N LEU A 62 2.17 3.16 -10.82
CA LEU A 62 2.15 2.14 -9.78
C LEU A 62 2.79 0.84 -10.28
N GLN A 63 2.41 0.36 -11.46
CA GLN A 63 2.99 -0.84 -12.08
C GLN A 63 4.51 -0.68 -12.25
N ASP A 64 4.95 0.45 -12.82
CA ASP A 64 6.37 0.75 -13.00
C ASP A 64 7.11 0.79 -11.66
N ALA A 65 6.49 1.32 -10.60
CA ALA A 65 7.10 1.35 -9.28
C ALA A 65 7.24 -0.05 -8.66
N VAL A 66 6.26 -0.93 -8.86
CA VAL A 66 6.33 -2.33 -8.44
C VAL A 66 7.46 -3.06 -9.17
N GLU A 67 7.52 -2.94 -10.49
CA GLU A 67 8.52 -3.63 -11.33
C GLU A 67 9.95 -3.18 -11.04
N ASN A 68 10.12 -1.89 -10.73
CA ASN A 68 11.43 -1.29 -10.50
C ASN A 68 11.82 -1.18 -9.02
N GLY A 69 11.04 -1.78 -8.09
CA GLY A 69 11.37 -1.78 -6.66
C GLY A 69 11.29 -0.39 -6.00
N ARG A 70 10.47 0.52 -6.54
CA ARG A 70 10.20 1.87 -6.01
C ARG A 70 8.90 1.95 -5.21
N LEU A 71 8.28 0.81 -4.92
CA LEU A 71 7.10 0.73 -4.05
C LEU A 71 7.53 0.76 -2.57
N VAL A 72 6.99 1.70 -1.80
CA VAL A 72 7.21 1.80 -0.35
C VAL A 72 5.89 1.53 0.36
N ILE A 73 5.90 0.61 1.33
CA ILE A 73 4.73 0.30 2.15
C ILE A 73 4.93 0.91 3.53
N GLU A 74 4.00 1.74 3.96
CA GLU A 74 4.00 2.42 5.25
C GLU A 74 2.81 1.95 6.10
N TRP A 75 3.07 1.52 7.32
CA TRP A 75 2.02 1.27 8.30
C TRP A 75 1.73 2.55 9.10
N VAL A 76 0.46 2.86 9.25
CA VAL A 76 -0.06 4.01 10.00
C VAL A 76 -0.80 3.46 11.22
N ASP A 77 -0.16 3.58 12.38
CA ASP A 77 -0.77 3.26 13.67
C ASP A 77 -1.98 4.14 13.97
#